data_AF-A0A1Z4IJZ8-F1
#
_entry.id   AF-A0A1Z4IJZ8-F1
#
_cell.length_a   1.000
_cell.length_b   1.000
_cell.length_c   1.000
_cell.angle_alpha   90.00
_cell.angle_beta   90.00
_cell.angle_gamma   90.00
#
_symmetry.space_group_name_H-M   'P 1'
#
loop_
_entity.id
_entity.type
_entity.pdbx_description
1 polymer ?
#
loop_
_entity_poly.entity_id
_entity_poly.type
_entity_poly.pdbx_seq_one_letter_code
_entity_poly.pdbx_strand_id
1 'polypeptide(L)' 'MVTSWERVGAERERRETISALLKVRFGNLDAELEKIIPQLMDLSREEALSLLLQSKREELLSRFNIN' A
#
# COMPACT_ATOMS: atom_id res chain seq x y z
N MET A 1 3.34 11.08 26.27
CA MET A 1 2.24 11.48 25.37
C MET A 1 2.80 11.52 23.96
N VAL A 2 2.55 10.49 23.13
CA VAL A 2 2.89 10.56 21.70
C VAL A 2 1.98 11.62 21.08
N THR A 3 2.57 12.70 20.61
CA THR A 3 1.81 13.83 20.09
C THR A 3 1.15 13.43 18.77
N SER A 4 -0.09 13.89 18.56
CA SER A 4 -0.92 13.47 17.42
C SER A 4 -0.31 13.75 16.04
N TRP A 5 0.76 14.55 15.97
CA TRP A 5 1.46 14.93 14.74
C TRP A 5 2.45 13.87 14.25
N GLU A 6 3.10 13.11 15.15
CA GLU A 6 4.05 12.05 14.77
C GLU A 6 3.34 10.89 14.07
N ARG A 7 2.13 10.55 14.53
CA ARG A 7 1.30 9.53 13.88
C ARG A 7 0.87 9.92 12.48
N VAL A 8 0.48 11.19 12.29
CA VAL A 8 0.06 11.68 10.96
C VAL A 8 1.24 11.73 9.99
N GLY A 9 2.42 12.11 10.46
CA GLY A 9 3.66 12.08 9.67
C GLY A 9 4.04 10.67 9.23
N ALA A 10 4.05 9.73 10.18
CA ALA A 10 4.38 8.32 9.91
C ALA A 10 3.38 7.66 8.96
N GLU A 11 2.09 7.94 9.10
CA GLU A 11 1.04 7.41 8.23
C GLU A 11 1.16 7.96 6.80
N ARG A 12 1.44 9.26 6.67
CA ARG A 12 1.67 9.87 5.36
C ARG A 12 2.91 9.29 4.67
N GLU A 13 4.03 9.18 5.40
CA GLU A 13 5.26 8.59 4.88
C GLU A 13 5.03 7.13 4.45
N ARG A 14 4.28 6.37 5.25
CA ARG A 14 3.91 5.00 4.92
C ARG A 14 3.09 4.93 3.64
N ARG A 15 2.12 5.83 3.46
CA ARG A 15 1.31 5.92 2.25
C ARG A 15 2.15 6.21 1.02
N GLU A 16 3.02 7.20 1.10
CA GLU A 16 3.95 7.57 0.01
C GLU A 16 4.87 6.40 -0.35
N THR A 17 5.37 5.68 0.66
CA THR A 17 6.23 4.49 0.47
C THR A 17 5.49 3.39 -0.31
N ILE A 18 4.27 3.04 0.10
CA ILE A 18 3.44 2.03 -0.58
C ILE A 18 3.12 2.48 -2.01
N SER A 19 2.76 3.75 -2.18
CA SER A 19 2.44 4.33 -3.49
C SER A 19 3.63 4.27 -4.45
N ALA A 20 4.82 4.61 -3.96
CA ALA A 20 6.06 4.53 -4.73
C ALA A 20 6.41 3.08 -5.08
N LEU A 21 6.28 2.15 -4.14
CA LEU A 21 6.50 0.71 -4.39
C LEU A 21 5.56 0.16 -5.46
N LEU A 22 4.27 0.51 -5.40
CA LEU A 22 3.29 0.12 -6.41
C LEU A 22 3.68 0.65 -7.79
N LYS A 23 4.11 1.91 -7.90
CA LYS A 23 4.64 2.47 -9.16
C LYS A 23 5.89 1.75 -9.64
N VAL A 24 6.83 1.42 -8.76
CA VAL A 24 8.07 0.71 -9.13
C VAL A 24 7.76 -0.73 -9.60
N ARG A 25 6.82 -1.41 -8.95
CA ARG A 25 6.49 -2.81 -9.24
C ARG A 25 5.55 -2.98 -10.43
N PHE A 26 4.58 -2.08 -10.59
CA PHE A 26 3.51 -2.20 -11.58
C PHE A 26 3.53 -1.08 -12.65
N GLY A 27 4.49 -0.16 -12.56
CA GLY A 27 4.67 0.96 -13.48
C GLY A 27 3.74 2.13 -13.16
N ASN A 28 2.44 1.95 -13.37
CA ASN A 28 1.46 2.99 -13.13
C ASN A 28 0.61 2.71 -11.89
N LEU A 29 0.38 3.75 -11.09
CA LEU A 29 -0.57 3.71 -9.99
C LEU A 29 -1.91 4.21 -10.51
N ASP A 30 -2.74 3.27 -10.91
CA ASP A 30 -4.08 3.52 -11.42
C ASP A 30 -5.12 3.49 -10.29
N ALA A 31 -6.36 3.88 -10.63
CA ALA A 31 -7.44 4.00 -9.66
C ALA A 31 -7.75 2.70 -8.91
N GLU A 32 -7.51 1.52 -9.50
CA GLU A 32 -7.69 0.24 -8.79
C GLU A 32 -6.59 0.03 -7.73
N LEU A 33 -5.33 0.31 -8.09
CA LEU A 33 -4.22 0.23 -7.14
C LEU A 33 -4.33 1.29 -6.05
N GLU A 34 -4.86 2.48 -6.34
CA GLU A 34 -5.11 3.49 -5.31
C GLU A 34 -6.15 3.05 -4.29
N LYS A 35 -7.18 2.29 -4.70
CA LYS A 35 -8.23 1.78 -3.82
C LYS A 35 -7.72 0.75 -2.81
N ILE A 36 -6.66 0.02 -3.14
CA ILE A 36 -6.07 -0.99 -2.23
C ILE A 36 -5.04 -0.38 -1.28
N ILE A 37 -4.56 0.85 -1.50
CA ILE A 37 -3.57 1.50 -0.63
C ILE A 37 -4.02 1.53 0.84
N PRO A 38 -5.25 1.95 1.19
CA PRO A 38 -5.71 1.94 2.58
C PRO A 38 -5.67 0.54 3.21
N GLN A 39 -6.04 -0.50 2.44
CA GLN A 39 -6.03 -1.88 2.91
C GLN A 39 -4.60 -2.40 3.12
N LEU A 40 -3.64 -1.97 2.28
CA LEU A 40 -2.21 -2.23 2.47
C LEU A 40 -1.61 -1.48 3.66
N MET A 41 -2.17 -0.33 4.01
CA MET A 41 -1.75 0.45 5.18
C MET A 41 -2.21 -0.19 6.50
N ASP A 42 -3.35 -0.89 6.49
CA ASP A 42 -3.86 -1.66 7.64
C ASP A 42 -3.01 -2.90 7.96
N LEU A 43 -2.32 -3.47 6.96
CA LEU A 43 -1.37 -4.58 7.18
C LEU A 43 -0.13 -4.11 7.96
N SER A 44 0.73 -5.01 8.40
CA SER A 44 2.08 -4.63 8.84
C SER A 44 2.99 -4.29 7.64
N ARG A 45 4.10 -3.58 7.89
CA ARG A 45 5.06 -3.22 6.82
C ARG A 45 5.59 -4.47 6.12
N GLU A 46 5.91 -5.53 6.86
CA GLU A 46 6.48 -6.77 6.33
C GLU A 46 5.46 -7.56 5.52
N GLU A 47 4.20 -7.61 5.95
CA GLU A 47 3.11 -8.25 5.20
C GLU A 47 2.84 -7.53 3.88
N ALA A 48 2.72 -6.19 3.91
CA ALA A 48 2.51 -5.41 2.70
C ALA A 48 3.68 -5.57 1.72
N LEU A 49 4.93 -5.54 2.19
CA LEU A 49 6.10 -5.76 1.34
C LEU A 49 6.14 -7.17 0.76
N SER A 50 5.92 -8.20 1.59
CA SER A 50 5.87 -9.59 1.13
C SER A 50 4.81 -9.79 0.05
N LEU A 51 3.60 -9.26 0.28
CA LEU A 51 2.49 -9.34 -0.65
C LEU A 51 2.79 -8.61 -1.97
N LEU A 52 3.38 -7.41 -1.92
CA LEU A 52 3.79 -6.66 -3.11
C LEU A 52 4.95 -7.33 -3.87
N LEU A 53 5.83 -8.05 -3.18
CA LEU A 53 6.97 -8.76 -3.76
C LEU A 53 6.59 -10.13 -4.36
N GLN A 54 5.59 -10.79 -3.79
CA GLN A 54 5.17 -12.13 -4.20
C GLN A 54 3.99 -12.13 -5.17
N SER A 55 3.06 -11.18 -5.06
CA SER A 55 1.86 -11.14 -5.89
C SER A 55 2.06 -10.31 -7.16
N LYS A 56 1.39 -10.73 -8.24
CA LYS A 56 1.22 -9.93 -9.45
C LYS A 56 0.09 -8.91 -9.25
N ARG A 57 0.02 -7.89 -10.11
CA ARG A 57 -1.00 -6.84 -10.09
C ARG A 57 -2.42 -7.41 -10.02
N GLU A 58 -2.77 -8.33 -10.92
CA GLU A 58 -4.12 -8.90 -11.02
C GLU A 58 -4.47 -9.71 -9.77
N GLU A 59 -3.52 -10.50 -9.26
CA GLU A 59 -3.70 -11.28 -8.04
C GLU A 59 -3.86 -10.38 -6.81
N LEU A 60 -3.12 -9.27 -6.77
CA LEU A 60 -3.21 -8.27 -5.72
C LEU A 60 -4.60 -7.62 -5.70
N LEU A 61 -5.08 -7.16 -6.85
CA LEU A 61 -6.41 -6.56 -7.01
C LEU A 61 -7.53 -7.57 -6.68
N SER A 62 -7.38 -8.81 -7.13
CA SER A 62 -8.31 -9.90 -6.83
C SER A 62 -8.36 -10.24 -5.33
N ARG A 63 -7.22 -10.27 -4.64
CA ARG A 63 -7.14 -10.49 -3.19
C ARG A 63 -7.88 -9.42 -2.39
N PHE A 64 -7.80 -8.17 -2.83
CA PHE A 64 -8.51 -7.05 -2.20
C PHE A 64 -9.92 -6.84 -2.73
N ASN A 65 -10.43 -7.81 -3.51
CA ASN A 65 -11.79 -7.85 -4.04
C ASN A 65 -12.20 -6.57 -4.78
N ILE A 66 -11.25 -5.93 -5.46
CA ILE A 66 -11.54 -4.91 -6.47
C ILE A 66 -11.97 -5.67 -7.71
N ASN A 67 -13.28 -5.94 -7.82
CA ASN A 67 -13.91 -6.52 -9.00
C ASN A 67 -14.94 -5.56 -9.57
#